data_AF-A0A6P1ZFU0-F1
#
_entry.id   AF-A0A6P1ZFU0-F1
#
_cell.length_a   1.000
_cell.length_b   1.000
_cell.length_c   1.000
_cell.angle_alpha   90.00
_cell.angle_beta   90.00
_cell.angle_gamma   90.00
#
_symmetry.space_group_name_H-M   'P 1'
#
loop_
_entity.id
_entity.type
_entity.pdbx_description
1 polymer ?
#
loop_
_entity_poly.entity_id
_entity_poly.type
_entity_poly.pdbx_seq_one_letter_code
_entity_poly.pdbx_strand_id
1 'polypeptide(L)'
;MSDKTRRFISDEDLALIWQRKEAILNSAPFEKKTLDRLHHISFLFGDDERHVNLDLKEASEIYRDISEALVISKNMDAAVEAHIQIQLGKLLVMIQDHVNFYNKNIKSAYEKRISFDEASRNVFGSEISRSDRFKLKNVARIPKVEMYSFLGISKLKQIEPVTREIDSEDPIGDLLGSYGYEFKLENEDDFSFAGSIVIKAANKIKLEKNGVFADEYDIDILTKNHGSLSNKQVKMVAASVNRGNPISLAVESSIKKQSTKVTQVDISPSYNKFEETCLRLSDMIEDILDDEYLPDYDGSSTATMLKVLVELQNDLICAWSNKGKMHWTTFAKEVD
;
A
#
# COMPACT_ATOMS: atom_id res chain seq x y z
N MET A 1 -24.39 17.49 20.01
CA MET A 1 -24.42 16.60 18.83
C MET A 1 -24.06 17.47 17.65
N SER A 2 -22.80 17.46 17.21
CA SER A 2 -22.38 18.30 16.09
C SER A 2 -22.74 17.62 14.79
N ASP A 3 -23.53 18.31 13.98
CA ASP A 3 -23.71 18.00 12.56
C ASP A 3 -22.33 17.99 11.90
N LYS A 4 -21.82 16.79 11.60
CA LYS A 4 -20.70 16.62 10.68
C LYS A 4 -21.24 16.85 9.28
N THR A 5 -21.48 18.11 8.94
CA THR A 5 -21.75 18.52 7.57
C THR A 5 -20.47 18.25 6.78
N ARG A 6 -20.35 17.05 6.21
CA ARG A 6 -19.37 16.79 5.14
C ARG A 6 -19.72 17.75 4.01
N ARG A 7 -19.09 18.93 3.98
CA ARG A 7 -19.24 19.83 2.84
C ARG A 7 -18.59 19.14 1.65
N PHE A 8 -19.44 18.77 0.69
CA PHE A 8 -19.05 18.34 -0.64
C PHE A 8 -18.19 19.43 -1.28
N ILE A 9 -17.18 19.02 -2.04
CA ILE A 9 -16.49 19.90 -2.99
C ILE A 9 -17.58 20.52 -3.86
N SER A 10 -17.57 21.84 -4.05
CA SER A 10 -18.61 22.48 -4.86
C SER A 10 -18.47 22.05 -6.33
N ASP A 11 -19.58 22.05 -7.07
CA ASP A 11 -19.57 21.78 -8.51
C ASP A 11 -18.64 22.74 -9.26
N GLU A 12 -18.45 23.94 -8.73
CA GLU A 12 -17.54 24.97 -9.25
C GLU A 12 -16.07 24.58 -9.04
N ASP A 13 -15.70 24.06 -7.87
CA ASP A 13 -14.33 23.59 -7.58
C ASP A 13 -13.96 22.38 -8.46
N LEU A 14 -14.90 21.43 -8.63
CA LEU A 14 -14.70 20.29 -9.53
C LEU A 14 -14.62 20.73 -10.99
N ALA A 15 -15.46 21.67 -11.43
CA ALA A 15 -15.41 22.22 -12.78
C ALA A 15 -14.12 22.98 -13.05
N LEU A 16 -13.57 23.69 -12.07
CA LEU A 16 -12.30 24.40 -12.20
C LEU A 16 -11.10 23.44 -12.27
N ILE A 17 -11.11 22.39 -11.44
CA ILE A 17 -10.13 21.28 -11.52
C ILE A 17 -10.24 20.58 -12.89
N TRP A 18 -11.46 20.41 -13.40
CA TRP A 18 -11.75 19.78 -14.68
C TRP A 18 -11.26 20.62 -15.86
N GLN A 19 -11.63 21.90 -15.93
CA GLN A 19 -11.19 22.82 -16.98
C GLN A 19 -9.65 22.92 -17.04
N ARG A 20 -8.98 22.94 -15.88
CA ARG A 20 -7.51 22.95 -15.82
C ARG A 20 -6.85 21.66 -16.35
N LYS A 21 -7.58 20.54 -16.34
CA LYS A 21 -7.06 19.21 -16.72
C LYS A 21 -7.61 18.69 -18.05
N GLU A 22 -8.62 19.35 -18.62
CA GLU A 22 -9.33 18.97 -19.84
C GLU A 22 -8.40 18.92 -21.06
N ALA A 23 -7.41 19.82 -21.13
CA ALA A 23 -6.40 19.81 -22.20
C ALA A 23 -5.52 18.54 -22.21
N ILE A 24 -5.24 17.96 -21.04
CA ILE A 24 -4.40 16.77 -20.91
C ILE A 24 -5.23 15.49 -21.01
N LEU A 25 -6.46 15.49 -20.49
CA LEU A 25 -7.41 14.38 -20.65
C LEU A 25 -7.80 14.16 -22.11
N ASN A 26 -7.95 15.24 -22.89
CA ASN A 26 -8.18 15.17 -24.34
C ASN A 26 -6.94 14.66 -25.12
N SER A 27 -5.76 14.64 -24.51
CA SER A 27 -4.52 14.12 -25.11
C SER A 27 -4.20 12.68 -24.70
N ALA A 28 -4.88 12.15 -23.67
CA ALA A 28 -4.70 10.80 -23.19
C ALA A 28 -5.61 9.80 -23.94
N PRO A 29 -5.24 8.52 -24.07
CA PRO A 29 -5.98 7.50 -24.83
C PRO A 29 -7.26 7.03 -24.13
N PHE A 30 -7.92 7.91 -23.37
CA PHE A 30 -9.18 7.59 -22.71
C PHE A 30 -10.35 7.93 -23.63
N GLU A 31 -11.31 7.02 -23.74
CA GLU A 31 -12.59 7.38 -24.33
C GLU A 31 -13.29 8.42 -23.41
N LYS A 32 -13.65 9.58 -23.98
CA LYS A 32 -14.34 10.66 -23.27
C LYS A 32 -15.56 10.15 -22.49
N LYS A 33 -16.33 9.24 -23.10
CA LYS A 33 -17.51 8.60 -22.48
C LYS A 33 -17.15 7.83 -21.20
N THR A 34 -16.01 7.15 -21.17
CA THR A 34 -15.57 6.36 -20.02
C THR A 34 -15.09 7.25 -18.88
N LEU A 35 -14.42 8.36 -19.20
CA LEU A 35 -14.10 9.40 -18.22
C LEU A 35 -15.37 10.04 -17.66
N ASP A 36 -16.29 10.48 -18.51
CA ASP A 36 -17.56 11.10 -18.07
C ASP A 36 -18.35 10.17 -17.14
N ARG A 37 -18.37 8.86 -17.43
CA ARG A 37 -18.98 7.83 -16.56
C ARG A 37 -18.26 7.71 -15.22
N LEU A 38 -16.93 7.65 -15.22
CA LEU A 38 -16.14 7.63 -13.98
C LEU A 38 -16.40 8.87 -13.13
N HIS A 39 -16.45 10.04 -13.75
CA HIS A 39 -16.74 11.31 -13.06
C HIS A 39 -18.14 11.32 -12.48
N HIS A 40 -19.13 10.88 -13.26
CA HIS A 40 -20.50 10.76 -12.78
C HIS A 40 -20.58 9.85 -11.55
N ILE A 41 -19.97 8.66 -11.60
CA ILE A 41 -19.99 7.73 -10.46
C ILE A 41 -19.24 8.33 -9.26
N SER A 42 -18.08 8.93 -9.50
CA SER A 42 -17.25 9.52 -8.44
C SER A 42 -17.87 10.76 -7.81
N PHE A 43 -18.79 11.44 -8.50
CA PHE A 43 -19.61 12.51 -7.95
C PHE A 43 -20.64 11.99 -6.95
N LEU A 44 -21.14 10.77 -7.14
CA LEU A 44 -22.05 10.10 -6.20
C LEU A 44 -21.32 9.56 -4.94
N PHE A 45 -20.01 9.76 -4.84
CA PHE A 45 -19.22 9.37 -3.69
C PHE A 45 -19.62 10.16 -2.44
N GLY A 46 -20.01 9.45 -1.38
CA GLY A 46 -20.43 10.06 -0.10
C GLY A 46 -21.93 10.39 -0.01
N ASP A 47 -22.72 10.11 -1.04
CA ASP A 47 -24.18 10.16 -0.99
C ASP A 47 -24.72 8.81 -0.48
N ASP A 48 -25.04 8.76 0.83
CA ASP A 48 -25.47 7.56 1.55
C ASP A 48 -26.70 6.87 0.90
N GLU A 49 -27.51 7.60 0.13
CA GLU A 49 -28.70 7.05 -0.53
C GLU A 49 -28.40 6.40 -1.89
N ARG A 50 -27.35 6.84 -2.59
CA ARG A 50 -27.08 6.42 -3.99
C ARG A 50 -26.15 5.22 -4.13
N HIS A 51 -25.44 4.82 -3.07
CA HIS A 51 -24.62 3.60 -3.07
C HIS A 51 -25.44 2.31 -3.32
N VAL A 52 -26.75 2.33 -3.03
CA VAL A 52 -27.68 1.21 -3.23
C VAL A 52 -27.90 0.88 -4.72
N ASN A 53 -27.73 1.86 -5.60
CA ASN A 53 -28.00 1.74 -7.04
C ASN A 53 -26.73 1.58 -7.90
N LEU A 54 -25.57 1.31 -7.29
CA LEU A 54 -24.34 1.08 -8.04
C LEU A 54 -24.43 -0.22 -8.85
N ASP A 55 -24.32 -0.12 -10.17
CA ASP A 55 -24.16 -1.28 -11.05
C ASP A 55 -22.71 -1.76 -11.02
N LEU A 56 -22.48 -2.92 -10.37
CA LEU A 56 -21.16 -3.54 -10.25
C LEU A 56 -20.56 -3.95 -11.61
N LYS A 57 -21.38 -4.25 -12.60
CA LYS A 57 -20.92 -4.60 -13.96
C LYS A 57 -20.39 -3.35 -14.65
N GLU A 58 -21.14 -2.26 -14.60
CA GLU A 58 -20.69 -0.96 -15.10
C GLU A 58 -19.40 -0.50 -14.39
N ALA A 59 -19.32 -0.65 -13.07
CA ALA A 59 -18.11 -0.31 -12.31
C ALA A 59 -16.88 -1.14 -12.74
N SER A 60 -17.07 -2.43 -13.05
CA SER A 60 -16.02 -3.33 -13.55
C SER A 60 -15.54 -2.91 -14.94
N GLU A 61 -16.46 -2.60 -15.86
CA GLU A 61 -16.15 -2.10 -17.20
C GLU A 61 -15.33 -0.80 -17.13
N ILE A 62 -15.79 0.19 -16.36
CA ILE A 62 -15.10 1.48 -16.20
C ILE A 62 -13.69 1.28 -15.63
N TYR A 63 -13.54 0.43 -14.61
CA TYR A 63 -12.24 0.19 -14.01
C TYR A 63 -11.28 -0.47 -14.99
N ARG A 64 -11.72 -1.50 -15.73
CA ARG A 64 -10.89 -2.20 -16.70
C ARG A 64 -10.43 -1.25 -17.79
N ASP A 65 -11.36 -0.53 -18.41
CA ASP A 65 -11.07 0.35 -19.55
C ASP A 65 -10.09 1.48 -19.15
N ILE A 66 -10.23 2.04 -17.94
CA ILE A 66 -9.31 3.06 -17.43
C ILE A 66 -7.95 2.47 -17.02
N SER A 67 -7.93 1.28 -16.41
CA SER A 67 -6.67 0.64 -16.01
C SER A 67 -5.82 0.26 -17.23
N GLU A 68 -6.44 -0.28 -18.27
CA GLU A 68 -5.78 -0.58 -19.54
C GLU A 68 -5.23 0.71 -20.19
N ALA A 69 -6.04 1.77 -20.24
CA ALA A 69 -5.60 3.06 -20.77
C ALA A 69 -4.46 3.68 -19.96
N LEU A 70 -4.44 3.55 -18.62
CA LEU A 70 -3.34 4.01 -17.76
C LEU A 70 -2.04 3.26 -18.06
N VAL A 71 -2.10 1.94 -18.33
CA VAL A 71 -0.91 1.14 -18.69
C VAL A 71 -0.33 1.56 -20.05
N ILE A 72 -1.19 1.93 -20.99
CA ILE A 72 -0.79 2.29 -22.37
C ILE A 72 -0.31 3.76 -22.43
N SER A 73 -0.76 4.61 -21.52
CA SER A 73 -0.43 6.03 -21.48
C SER A 73 0.99 6.31 -21.01
N LYS A 74 1.96 6.17 -21.91
CA LYS A 74 3.33 6.59 -21.67
C LYS A 74 3.40 8.13 -21.60
N ASN A 75 4.07 8.66 -20.58
CA ASN A 75 4.30 10.10 -20.35
C ASN A 75 3.06 10.93 -19.94
N MET A 76 2.08 10.32 -19.26
CA MET A 76 0.99 11.09 -18.67
C MET A 76 1.52 12.06 -17.60
N ASP A 77 0.94 13.26 -17.56
CA ASP A 77 1.19 14.19 -16.48
C ASP A 77 0.83 13.57 -15.12
N ALA A 78 1.72 13.70 -14.13
CA ALA A 78 1.56 13.06 -12.83
C ALA A 78 0.32 13.56 -12.06
N ALA A 79 -0.11 14.80 -12.30
CA ALA A 79 -1.32 15.35 -11.68
C ALA A 79 -2.59 14.75 -12.26
N VAL A 80 -2.59 14.47 -13.57
CA VAL A 80 -3.69 13.81 -14.27
C VAL A 80 -3.77 12.34 -13.88
N GLU A 81 -2.64 11.65 -13.89
CA GLU A 81 -2.55 10.26 -13.43
C GLU A 81 -3.08 10.14 -11.99
N ALA A 82 -2.66 11.04 -11.10
CA ALA A 82 -3.13 11.08 -9.73
C ALA A 82 -4.62 11.33 -9.63
N HIS A 83 -5.16 12.26 -10.42
CA HIS A 83 -6.58 12.56 -10.43
C HIS A 83 -7.42 11.34 -10.82
N ILE A 84 -7.03 10.64 -11.89
CA ILE A 84 -7.71 9.42 -12.32
C ILE A 84 -7.61 8.33 -11.26
N GLN A 85 -6.43 8.11 -10.69
CA GLN A 85 -6.26 7.13 -9.61
C GLN A 85 -7.06 7.47 -8.34
N ILE A 86 -7.28 8.75 -8.03
CA ILE A 86 -8.19 9.18 -6.96
C ILE A 86 -9.63 8.77 -7.28
N GLN A 87 -10.11 9.03 -8.50
CA GLN A 87 -11.48 8.64 -8.90
C GLN A 87 -11.67 7.12 -8.85
N LEU A 88 -10.69 6.34 -9.32
CA LEU A 88 -10.71 4.87 -9.18
C LEU A 88 -10.72 4.45 -7.69
N GLY A 89 -10.00 5.18 -6.83
CA GLY A 89 -10.06 5.00 -5.39
C GLY A 89 -11.44 5.27 -4.80
N LYS A 90 -12.20 6.25 -5.32
CA LYS A 90 -13.58 6.51 -4.91
C LYS A 90 -14.53 5.41 -5.36
N LEU A 91 -14.38 4.93 -6.60
CA LEU A 91 -15.13 3.78 -7.10
C LEU A 91 -14.92 2.54 -6.21
N LEU A 92 -13.68 2.29 -5.78
CA LEU A 92 -13.32 1.24 -4.82
C LEU A 92 -14.07 1.37 -3.47
N VAL A 93 -14.21 2.60 -2.96
CA VAL A 93 -14.97 2.84 -1.73
C VAL A 93 -16.45 2.60 -1.95
N MET A 94 -17.04 3.11 -3.04
CA MET A 94 -18.47 2.92 -3.33
C MET A 94 -18.84 1.45 -3.45
N ILE A 95 -17.98 0.64 -4.08
CA ILE A 95 -18.16 -0.82 -4.12
C ILE A 95 -18.08 -1.42 -2.73
N GLN A 96 -17.14 -0.97 -1.90
CA GLN A 96 -17.06 -1.43 -0.52
C GLN A 96 -18.36 -1.13 0.24
N ASP A 97 -18.91 0.07 0.08
CA ASP A 97 -20.11 0.50 0.79
C ASP A 97 -21.36 -0.23 0.28
N HIS A 98 -21.45 -0.46 -1.04
CA HIS A 98 -22.46 -1.32 -1.65
C HIS A 98 -22.41 -2.75 -1.06
N VAL A 99 -21.24 -3.38 -1.04
CA VAL A 99 -21.07 -4.72 -0.46
C VAL A 99 -21.41 -4.74 1.03
N ASN A 100 -20.96 -3.73 1.80
CA ASN A 100 -21.27 -3.63 3.22
C ASN A 100 -22.78 -3.52 3.48
N PHE A 101 -23.51 -2.80 2.62
CA PHE A 101 -24.95 -2.65 2.71
C PHE A 101 -25.68 -3.99 2.51
N TYR A 102 -25.35 -4.74 1.45
CA TYR A 102 -25.95 -6.06 1.20
C TYR A 102 -25.54 -7.10 2.26
N ASN A 103 -24.36 -6.94 2.85
CA ASN A 103 -23.86 -7.77 3.94
C ASN A 103 -24.25 -7.26 5.34
N LYS A 104 -25.17 -6.30 5.47
CA LYS A 104 -25.53 -5.70 6.77
C LYS A 104 -25.98 -6.73 7.82
N ASN A 105 -26.62 -7.81 7.36
CA ASN A 105 -27.15 -8.88 8.21
C ASN A 105 -26.12 -9.98 8.53
N ILE A 106 -24.98 -9.98 7.86
CA ILE A 106 -23.87 -10.88 8.18
C ILE A 106 -23.23 -10.40 9.49
N LYS A 107 -23.09 -11.27 10.49
CA LYS A 107 -22.49 -10.91 11.78
C LYS A 107 -20.97 -11.14 11.83
N SER A 108 -20.47 -12.09 11.03
CA SER A 108 -19.06 -12.44 11.00
C SER A 108 -18.24 -11.41 10.22
N ALA A 109 -17.22 -10.83 10.85
CA ALA A 109 -16.25 -9.95 10.19
C ALA A 109 -15.44 -10.67 9.10
N TYR A 110 -15.23 -11.98 9.27
CA TYR A 110 -14.54 -12.81 8.29
C TYR A 110 -15.38 -13.00 7.01
N GLU A 111 -16.68 -13.28 7.14
CA GLU A 111 -17.59 -13.46 6.00
C GLU A 111 -17.80 -12.14 5.24
N LYS A 112 -17.93 -11.01 5.94
CA LYS A 112 -17.94 -9.67 5.30
C LYS A 112 -16.68 -9.43 4.48
N ARG A 113 -15.52 -9.87 5.01
CA ARG A 113 -14.22 -9.70 4.34
C ARG A 113 -14.10 -10.60 3.11
N ILE A 114 -14.57 -11.85 3.15
CA ILE A 114 -14.60 -12.74 1.99
C ILE A 114 -15.47 -12.15 0.89
N SER A 115 -16.70 -11.76 1.22
CA SER A 115 -17.64 -11.22 0.24
C SER A 115 -17.11 -9.92 -0.40
N PHE A 116 -16.46 -9.05 0.37
CA PHE A 116 -15.76 -7.89 -0.17
C PHE A 116 -14.59 -8.29 -1.08
N ASP A 117 -13.76 -9.25 -0.67
CA ASP A 117 -12.62 -9.70 -1.48
C ASP A 117 -13.10 -10.37 -2.79
N GLU A 118 -14.22 -11.08 -2.80
CA GLU A 118 -14.85 -11.67 -3.99
C GLU A 118 -15.41 -10.60 -4.92
N ALA A 119 -16.24 -9.69 -4.42
CA ALA A 119 -16.77 -8.56 -5.20
C ALA A 119 -15.63 -7.69 -5.75
N SER A 120 -14.61 -7.42 -4.92
CA SER A 120 -13.42 -6.67 -5.34
C SER A 120 -12.62 -7.42 -6.40
N ARG A 121 -12.46 -8.74 -6.35
CA ARG A 121 -11.77 -9.48 -7.42
C ARG A 121 -12.57 -9.49 -8.71
N ASN A 122 -13.90 -9.59 -8.61
CA ASN A 122 -14.79 -9.58 -9.78
C ASN A 122 -14.80 -8.23 -10.51
N VAL A 123 -14.58 -7.13 -9.80
CA VAL A 123 -14.48 -5.79 -10.40
C VAL A 123 -13.06 -5.45 -10.82
N PHE A 124 -12.05 -5.78 -10.00
CA PHE A 124 -10.71 -5.21 -10.14
C PHE A 124 -9.63 -6.19 -10.61
N GLY A 125 -10.00 -7.45 -10.85
CA GLY A 125 -9.08 -8.52 -11.23
C GLY A 125 -8.04 -8.88 -10.16
N SER A 126 -7.08 -9.74 -10.52
CA SER A 126 -5.97 -10.17 -9.66
C SER A 126 -4.68 -9.37 -9.88
N GLU A 127 -4.59 -8.55 -10.94
CA GLU A 127 -3.35 -7.91 -11.38
C GLU A 127 -2.87 -6.80 -10.42
N ILE A 128 -3.77 -5.99 -9.88
CA ILE A 128 -3.39 -5.01 -8.86
C ILE A 128 -3.23 -5.69 -7.50
N SER A 129 -2.09 -5.44 -6.86
CA SER A 129 -1.85 -5.95 -5.51
C SER A 129 -2.96 -5.46 -4.56
N ARG A 130 -3.47 -6.35 -3.72
CA ARG A 130 -4.46 -6.01 -2.69
C ARG A 130 -4.03 -4.80 -1.85
N SER A 131 -2.72 -4.66 -1.61
CA SER A 131 -2.11 -3.56 -0.88
C SER A 131 -2.33 -2.21 -1.59
N ASP A 132 -2.14 -2.17 -2.90
CA ASP A 132 -2.27 -0.93 -3.68
C ASP A 132 -3.72 -0.49 -3.80
N ARG A 133 -4.67 -1.43 -3.98
CA ARG A 133 -6.10 -1.11 -3.91
C ARG A 133 -6.48 -0.50 -2.57
N PHE A 134 -5.97 -1.05 -1.48
CA PHE A 134 -6.20 -0.51 -0.14
C PHE A 134 -5.63 0.91 0.00
N LYS A 135 -4.41 1.16 -0.48
CA LYS A 135 -3.80 2.50 -0.46
C LYS A 135 -4.57 3.51 -1.32
N LEU A 136 -5.04 3.13 -2.51
CA LEU A 136 -5.83 4.02 -3.36
C LEU A 136 -7.16 4.41 -2.73
N LYS A 137 -7.88 3.41 -2.20
CA LYS A 137 -9.11 3.63 -1.43
C LYS A 137 -8.88 4.58 -0.25
N ASN A 138 -7.76 4.41 0.41
CA ASN A 138 -7.38 5.19 1.57
C ASN A 138 -7.08 6.65 1.21
N VAL A 139 -6.37 6.90 0.10
CA VAL A 139 -6.10 8.23 -0.45
C VAL A 139 -7.39 8.91 -0.87
N ALA A 140 -8.29 8.20 -1.56
CA ALA A 140 -9.59 8.73 -2.00
C ALA A 140 -10.53 9.15 -0.86
N ARG A 141 -10.26 8.69 0.37
CA ARG A 141 -11.01 9.08 1.58
C ARG A 141 -10.49 10.35 2.23
N ILE A 142 -9.36 10.88 1.79
CA ILE A 142 -8.84 12.15 2.28
C ILE A 142 -9.80 13.26 1.77
N PRO A 143 -10.34 14.12 2.65
CA PRO A 143 -11.16 15.24 2.22
C PRO A 143 -10.45 16.11 1.18
N LYS A 144 -11.18 16.52 0.13
CA LYS A 144 -10.72 17.44 -0.92
C LYS A 144 -9.45 17.01 -1.68
N VAL A 145 -9.08 15.73 -1.64
CA VAL A 145 -7.81 15.22 -2.21
C VAL A 145 -7.61 15.51 -3.71
N GLU A 146 -8.70 15.73 -4.45
CA GLU A 146 -8.69 16.09 -5.87
C GLU A 146 -8.00 17.42 -6.16
N MET A 147 -8.14 18.39 -5.24
CA MET A 147 -7.49 19.70 -5.32
C MET A 147 -5.96 19.56 -5.28
N TYR A 148 -5.48 18.48 -4.65
CA TYR A 148 -4.07 18.20 -4.43
C TYR A 148 -3.50 17.15 -5.38
N SER A 149 -4.17 16.85 -6.49
CA SER A 149 -3.66 15.87 -7.45
C SER A 149 -2.29 16.24 -8.02
N PHE A 150 -1.96 17.55 -8.08
CA PHE A 150 -0.65 18.06 -8.52
C PHE A 150 0.52 17.49 -7.70
N LEU A 151 0.28 17.02 -6.48
CA LEU A 151 1.29 16.34 -5.67
C LEU A 151 1.73 14.99 -6.29
N GLY A 152 0.89 14.40 -7.14
CA GLY A 152 1.08 13.07 -7.70
C GLY A 152 0.65 11.96 -6.73
N ILE A 153 0.21 10.82 -7.26
CA ILE A 153 -0.37 9.75 -6.44
C ILE A 153 0.63 9.15 -5.44
N SER A 154 1.91 9.11 -5.81
CA SER A 154 2.98 8.58 -4.95
C SER A 154 3.14 9.41 -3.68
N LYS A 155 3.09 10.76 -3.77
CA LYS A 155 3.16 11.62 -2.58
C LYS A 155 1.88 11.53 -1.75
N LEU A 156 0.72 11.53 -2.41
CA LEU A 156 -0.57 11.35 -1.73
C LEU A 156 -0.61 10.05 -0.90
N LYS A 157 -0.12 8.93 -1.46
CA LYS A 157 0.02 7.65 -0.74
C LYS A 157 0.98 7.72 0.46
N GLN A 158 1.99 8.59 0.42
CA GLN A 158 2.96 8.74 1.51
C GLN A 158 2.42 9.55 2.69
N ILE A 159 1.56 10.54 2.41
CA ILE A 159 1.00 11.46 3.41
C ILE A 159 -0.33 10.95 3.98
N GLU A 160 -1.03 10.09 3.25
CA GLU A 160 -2.33 9.52 3.62
C GLU A 160 -2.43 9.05 5.08
N PRO A 161 -1.45 8.28 5.62
CA PRO A 161 -1.54 7.82 7.01
C PRO A 161 -1.60 8.96 8.02
N VAL A 162 -0.92 10.08 7.73
CA VAL A 162 -0.85 11.26 8.60
C VAL A 162 -2.12 12.10 8.47
N THR A 163 -2.64 12.27 7.26
CA THR A 163 -3.86 13.08 7.01
C THR A 163 -5.10 12.57 7.77
N ARG A 164 -5.14 11.28 8.12
CA ARG A 164 -6.22 10.69 8.94
C ARG A 164 -6.22 11.10 10.39
N GLU A 165 -5.07 11.56 10.87
CA GLU A 165 -4.87 11.93 12.26
C GLU A 165 -5.14 13.42 12.48
N ILE A 166 -5.36 14.17 11.40
CA ILE A 166 -5.71 15.58 11.39
C ILE A 166 -7.24 15.67 11.32
N ASP A 167 -7.86 16.16 12.40
CA ASP A 167 -9.31 16.40 12.44
C ASP A 167 -9.65 17.71 11.74
N SER A 168 -9.69 17.66 10.41
CA SER A 168 -9.90 18.83 9.54
C SER A 168 -10.70 18.48 8.30
N GLU A 169 -11.41 19.49 7.77
CA GLU A 169 -12.07 19.42 6.47
C GLU A 169 -11.09 19.51 5.29
N ASP A 170 -9.85 19.95 5.55
CA ASP A 170 -8.78 20.04 4.56
C ASP A 170 -7.41 19.69 5.19
N PRO A 171 -7.17 18.40 5.48
CA PRO A 171 -5.96 17.99 6.17
C PRO A 171 -4.68 18.17 5.35
N ILE A 172 -4.76 18.23 4.01
CA ILE A 172 -3.59 18.52 3.18
C ILE A 172 -3.30 20.02 3.18
N GLY A 173 -4.34 20.87 3.13
CA GLY A 173 -4.23 22.30 3.33
C GLY A 173 -3.59 22.65 4.67
N ASP A 174 -3.95 21.97 5.76
CA ASP A 174 -3.36 22.21 7.08
C ASP A 174 -1.87 21.82 7.15
N LEU A 175 -1.47 20.73 6.49
CA LEU A 175 -0.07 20.34 6.38
C LEU A 175 0.74 21.44 5.69
N LEU A 176 0.21 21.99 4.60
CA LEU A 176 0.82 23.10 3.87
C LEU A 176 0.88 24.37 4.72
N GLY A 177 -0.22 24.72 5.38
CA GLY A 177 -0.36 25.90 6.22
C GLY A 177 0.58 25.90 7.42
N SER A 178 0.92 24.72 7.97
CA SER A 178 1.87 24.59 9.08
C SER A 178 3.29 25.09 8.78
N TYR A 179 3.62 25.23 7.49
CA TYR A 179 4.88 25.79 6.98
C TYR A 179 4.64 27.12 6.23
N GLY A 180 3.50 27.77 6.47
CA GLY A 180 3.18 29.08 5.90
C GLY A 180 2.82 29.06 4.41
N TYR A 181 2.50 27.89 3.83
CA TYR A 181 2.10 27.79 2.44
C TYR A 181 0.58 27.72 2.30
N GLU A 182 0.02 28.69 1.58
CA GLU A 182 -1.41 28.73 1.23
C GLU A 182 -1.57 28.32 -0.22
N PHE A 183 -2.12 27.12 -0.46
CA PHE A 183 -2.43 26.67 -1.82
C PHE A 183 -3.63 27.44 -2.36
N LYS A 184 -3.49 28.01 -3.56
CA LYS A 184 -4.61 28.63 -4.27
C LYS A 184 -4.76 27.96 -5.61
N LEU A 185 -5.96 27.44 -5.85
CA LEU A 185 -6.28 26.71 -7.07
C LEU A 185 -6.13 27.55 -8.34
N GLU A 186 -5.99 28.88 -8.22
CA GLU A 186 -5.83 29.83 -9.31
C GLU A 186 -4.36 30.11 -9.68
N ASN A 187 -3.41 29.82 -8.79
CA ASN A 187 -2.00 30.14 -9.01
C ASN A 187 -1.29 29.07 -9.85
N GLU A 188 -0.30 29.48 -10.65
CA GLU A 188 0.77 28.61 -11.13
C GLU A 188 1.76 28.42 -9.98
N ASP A 189 1.38 27.56 -9.05
CA ASP A 189 2.19 27.25 -7.88
C ASP A 189 3.41 26.38 -8.27
N ASP A 190 4.55 26.57 -7.60
CA ASP A 190 5.66 25.62 -7.69
C ASP A 190 5.28 24.30 -7.01
N PHE A 191 4.75 23.36 -7.80
CA PHE A 191 4.29 22.06 -7.34
C PHE A 191 5.41 21.20 -6.72
N SER A 192 6.67 21.46 -7.08
CA SER A 192 7.83 20.81 -6.46
C SER A 192 8.02 21.32 -5.03
N PHE A 193 7.96 22.63 -4.85
CA PHE A 193 8.05 23.29 -3.55
C PHE A 193 6.91 22.87 -2.62
N ALA A 194 5.66 22.95 -3.08
CA ALA A 194 4.49 22.48 -2.33
C ALA A 194 4.63 20.99 -1.95
N GLY A 195 5.11 20.16 -2.89
CA GLY A 195 5.39 18.75 -2.63
C GLY A 195 6.43 18.50 -1.54
N SER A 196 7.47 19.34 -1.46
CA SER A 196 8.47 19.27 -0.39
C SER A 196 7.87 19.63 0.97
N ILE A 197 7.08 20.71 1.02
CA ILE A 197 6.44 21.19 2.25
C ILE A 197 5.53 20.13 2.87
N VAL A 198 4.63 19.52 2.09
CA VAL A 198 3.70 18.52 2.66
C VAL A 198 4.44 17.33 3.27
N ILE A 199 5.56 16.92 2.67
CA ILE A 199 6.37 15.81 3.20
C ILE A 199 7.09 16.22 4.49
N LYS A 200 7.63 17.44 4.56
CA LYS A 200 8.22 17.99 5.79
C LYS A 200 7.20 18.00 6.93
N ALA A 201 6.00 18.54 6.67
CA ALA A 201 4.90 18.57 7.63
C ALA A 201 4.48 17.17 8.07
N ALA A 202 4.35 16.23 7.14
CA ALA A 202 4.03 14.85 7.46
C ALA A 202 5.11 14.17 8.32
N ASN A 203 6.39 14.43 8.05
CA ASN A 203 7.50 13.89 8.83
C ASN A 203 7.53 14.46 10.25
N LYS A 204 7.26 15.77 10.40
CA LYS A 204 7.17 16.44 11.69
C LYS A 204 6.11 15.78 12.59
N ILE A 205 4.89 15.62 12.08
CA ILE A 205 3.79 14.97 12.84
C ILE A 205 4.16 13.52 13.23
N LYS A 206 4.77 12.75 12.31
CA LYS A 206 5.20 11.37 12.60
C LYS A 206 6.20 11.31 13.76
N LEU A 207 7.15 12.25 13.81
CA LEU A 207 8.17 12.33 14.86
C LEU A 207 7.58 12.78 16.19
N GLU A 208 6.76 13.83 16.19
CA GLU A 208 6.09 14.35 17.38
C GLU A 208 5.22 13.28 18.06
N LYS A 209 4.51 12.47 17.26
CA LYS A 209 3.74 11.32 17.76
C LYS A 209 4.59 10.27 18.48
N ASN A 210 5.88 10.18 18.15
CA ASN A 210 6.83 9.28 18.82
C ASN A 210 7.66 10.00 19.90
N GLY A 211 7.22 11.19 20.34
CA GLY A 211 7.87 11.97 21.39
C GLY A 211 9.13 12.71 20.95
N VAL A 212 9.35 12.86 19.63
CA VAL A 212 10.51 13.57 19.08
C VAL A 212 10.06 14.93 18.56
N PHE A 213 10.48 15.99 19.24
CA PHE A 213 10.29 17.37 18.78
C PHE A 213 11.52 17.81 18.01
N ALA A 214 11.38 17.91 16.69
CA ALA A 214 12.43 18.38 15.79
C ALA A 214 12.14 19.82 15.35
N ASP A 215 13.18 20.65 15.26
CA ASP A 215 13.06 21.96 14.65
C ASP A 215 12.96 21.86 13.11
N GLU A 216 12.69 22.99 12.46
CA GLU A 216 12.53 23.03 11.01
C GLU A 216 13.82 22.62 10.25
N TYR A 217 14.99 22.95 10.79
CA TYR A 217 16.27 22.62 10.19
C TYR A 217 16.52 21.11 10.19
N ASP A 218 16.25 20.43 11.31
CA ASP A 218 16.37 18.98 11.42
C ASP A 218 15.37 18.25 10.49
N ILE A 219 14.13 18.74 10.41
CA ILE A 219 13.10 18.18 9.50
C ILE A 219 13.50 18.36 8.04
N ASP A 220 14.10 19.49 7.68
CA ASP A 220 14.58 19.77 6.34
C ASP A 220 15.68 18.81 5.91
N ILE A 221 16.66 18.58 6.78
CA ILE A 221 17.74 17.62 6.53
C ILE A 221 17.16 16.20 6.39
N LEU A 222 16.27 15.80 7.29
CA LEU A 222 15.62 14.49 7.26
C LEU A 222 14.87 14.26 5.96
N THR A 223 14.06 15.24 5.57
CA THR A 223 13.21 15.16 4.39
C THR A 223 14.04 15.17 3.11
N LYS A 224 15.10 15.99 3.05
CA LYS A 224 16.03 16.02 1.90
C LYS A 224 16.74 14.67 1.71
N ASN A 225 17.11 14.00 2.80
CA ASN A 225 17.90 12.77 2.76
C ASN A 225 17.04 11.50 2.58
N HIS A 226 15.82 11.48 3.09
CA HIS A 226 14.99 10.27 3.14
C HIS A 226 13.61 10.41 2.49
N GLY A 227 13.21 11.62 2.08
CA GLY A 227 11.83 11.89 1.68
C GLY A 227 10.87 11.66 2.84
N SER A 228 9.77 10.95 2.59
CA SER A 228 8.82 10.58 3.65
C SER A 228 9.37 9.45 4.51
N LEU A 229 9.44 9.68 5.83
CA LEU A 229 9.94 8.71 6.79
C LEU A 229 8.97 7.53 6.95
N SER A 230 9.51 6.31 6.87
CA SER A 230 8.79 5.09 7.21
C SER A 230 8.65 4.93 8.73
N ASN A 231 7.65 4.19 9.20
CA ASN A 231 7.46 3.91 10.64
C ASN A 231 8.70 3.30 11.30
N LYS A 232 9.49 2.51 10.56
CA LYS A 232 10.76 1.95 11.06
C LYS A 232 11.78 3.05 11.30
N GLN A 233 11.96 3.97 10.35
CA GLN A 233 12.88 5.10 10.49
C GLN A 233 12.44 6.03 11.63
N VAL A 234 11.15 6.34 11.74
CA VAL A 234 10.61 7.16 12.83
C VAL A 234 10.93 6.54 14.20
N LYS A 235 10.71 5.23 14.36
CA LYS A 235 11.06 4.50 15.60
C LYS A 235 12.56 4.48 15.88
N MET A 236 13.40 4.36 14.86
CA MET A 236 14.86 4.41 15.02
C MET A 236 15.32 5.78 15.49
N VAL A 237 14.80 6.86 14.87
CA VAL A 237 15.08 8.24 15.29
C VAL A 237 14.63 8.44 16.73
N ALA A 238 13.39 8.07 17.07
CA ALA A 238 12.88 8.18 18.43
C ALA A 238 13.70 7.40 19.46
N ALA A 239 14.10 6.16 19.15
CA ALA A 239 14.93 5.36 20.03
C ALA A 239 16.32 5.98 20.25
N SER A 240 16.91 6.62 19.24
CA SER A 240 18.19 7.30 19.36
C SER A 240 18.09 8.58 20.20
N VAL A 241 17.06 9.39 19.97
CA VAL A 241 16.79 10.61 20.73
C VAL A 241 16.51 10.28 22.21
N ASN A 242 15.73 9.23 22.48
CA ASN A 242 15.46 8.77 23.85
C ASN A 242 16.72 8.28 24.60
N ARG A 243 17.81 7.95 23.88
CA ARG A 243 19.10 7.61 24.48
C ARG A 243 19.98 8.84 24.74
N GLY A 244 19.48 10.05 24.49
CA GLY A 244 20.18 11.31 24.69
C GLY A 244 20.98 11.80 23.49
N ASN A 245 20.86 11.16 22.32
CA ASN A 245 21.51 11.65 21.11
C ASN A 245 20.74 12.85 20.51
N PRO A 246 21.43 13.87 19.97
CA PRO A 246 20.76 14.90 19.21
C PRO A 246 20.13 14.31 17.94
N ILE A 247 19.05 14.95 17.47
CA ILE A 247 18.28 14.48 16.31
C ILE A 247 19.20 14.34 15.09
N SER A 248 20.07 15.33 14.84
CA SER A 248 21.10 15.29 13.80
C SER A 248 21.93 14.00 13.78
N LEU A 249 22.39 13.50 14.94
CA LEU A 249 23.10 12.22 15.06
C LEU A 249 22.19 11.01 14.85
N ALA A 250 20.94 11.08 15.31
CA ALA A 250 19.93 10.07 15.03
C ALA A 250 19.69 9.94 13.52
N VAL A 251 19.65 11.08 12.81
CA VAL A 251 19.55 11.15 11.35
C VAL A 251 20.77 10.49 10.70
N GLU A 252 21.98 10.89 11.07
CA GLU A 252 23.22 10.31 10.52
C GLU A 252 23.34 8.80 10.78
N SER A 253 22.92 8.34 11.94
CA SER A 253 22.89 6.91 12.26
C SER A 253 21.89 6.12 11.41
N SER A 254 20.81 6.77 10.94
CA SER A 254 19.86 6.22 9.97
C SER A 254 20.31 6.36 8.51
N ILE A 255 21.21 7.31 8.22
CA ILE A 255 21.89 7.53 6.91
C ILE A 255 22.96 6.47 6.65
N LYS A 256 23.63 5.99 7.71
CA LYS A 256 24.37 4.73 7.57
C LYS A 256 23.33 3.66 7.27
N LYS A 257 23.15 3.37 5.97
CA LYS A 257 23.17 1.99 5.52
C LYS A 257 24.23 1.37 6.40
N GLN A 258 23.79 0.58 7.37
CA GLN A 258 24.56 -0.58 7.67
C GLN A 258 24.72 -1.20 6.26
N SER A 259 25.85 -0.92 5.60
CA SER A 259 26.68 -2.03 5.21
C SER A 259 26.94 -2.76 6.54
N THR A 260 25.93 -3.52 6.98
CA THR A 260 26.17 -4.88 7.30
C THR A 260 27.07 -5.33 6.16
N LYS A 261 28.39 -5.32 6.42
CA LYS A 261 29.17 -6.51 6.15
C LYS A 261 28.15 -7.62 6.28
N VAL A 262 27.83 -8.25 5.16
CA VAL A 262 27.20 -9.54 5.18
C VAL A 262 28.18 -10.36 6.03
N THR A 263 28.02 -10.34 7.35
CA THR A 263 28.17 -11.55 8.11
C THR A 263 27.21 -12.44 7.37
N GLN A 264 27.78 -13.29 6.50
CA GLN A 264 27.13 -14.51 6.10
C GLN A 264 26.44 -14.96 7.37
N VAL A 265 25.11 -14.99 7.32
CA VAL A 265 24.36 -15.68 8.36
C VAL A 265 25.03 -17.03 8.37
N ASP A 266 25.78 -17.30 9.43
CA ASP A 266 26.27 -18.64 9.70
C ASP A 266 24.98 -19.43 9.83
N ILE A 267 24.58 -20.05 8.71
CA ILE A 267 23.40 -20.87 8.60
C ILE A 267 23.64 -21.87 9.72
N SER A 268 22.86 -21.75 10.80
CA SER A 268 23.14 -22.43 12.06
C SER A 268 23.58 -23.86 11.76
N PRO A 269 24.66 -24.40 12.35
CA PRO A 269 25.20 -25.72 12.02
C PRO A 269 24.16 -26.84 11.90
N SER A 270 23.01 -26.67 12.55
CA SER A 270 21.82 -27.53 12.44
C SER A 270 21.11 -27.50 11.07
N TYR A 271 21.03 -26.36 10.38
CA TYR A 271 20.44 -26.24 9.05
C TYR A 271 21.31 -26.88 7.97
N ASN A 272 22.63 -26.67 8.02
CA ASN A 272 23.55 -27.35 7.10
C ASN A 272 23.49 -28.87 7.31
N LYS A 273 23.41 -29.33 8.57
CA LYS A 273 23.18 -30.75 8.89
C LYS A 273 21.83 -31.26 8.40
N PHE A 274 20.79 -30.43 8.47
CA PHE A 274 19.46 -30.79 7.99
C PHE A 274 19.46 -30.93 6.47
N GLU A 275 20.02 -29.97 5.74
CA GLU A 275 20.17 -30.01 4.28
C GLU A 275 21.00 -31.22 3.82
N GLU A 276 22.15 -31.47 4.46
CA GLU A 276 22.97 -32.66 4.20
C GLU A 276 22.20 -33.97 4.48
N THR A 277 21.38 -34.00 5.54
CA THR A 277 20.54 -35.16 5.85
C THR A 277 19.45 -35.37 4.81
N CYS A 278 18.82 -34.29 4.32
CA CYS A 278 17.83 -34.36 3.26
C CYS A 278 18.43 -34.89 1.95
N LEU A 279 19.62 -34.42 1.57
CA LEU A 279 20.33 -34.91 0.38
C LEU A 279 20.65 -36.40 0.52
N ARG A 280 21.21 -36.83 1.66
CA ARG A 280 21.49 -38.26 1.90
C ARG A 280 20.23 -39.13 1.88
N LEU A 281 19.11 -38.63 2.40
CA LEU A 281 17.84 -39.37 2.35
C LEU A 281 17.32 -39.48 0.91
N SER A 282 17.49 -38.45 0.08
CA SER A 282 17.18 -38.52 -1.35
C SER A 282 18.05 -39.54 -2.07
N ASP A 283 19.38 -39.50 -1.87
CA ASP A 283 20.31 -40.46 -2.46
C ASP A 283 19.94 -41.91 -2.09
N MET A 284 19.63 -42.16 -0.81
CA MET A 284 19.18 -43.49 -0.36
C MET A 284 17.86 -43.95 -0.99
N ILE A 285 16.94 -43.01 -1.26
CA ILE A 285 15.68 -43.33 -1.95
C ILE A 285 15.95 -43.64 -3.42
N GLU A 286 16.79 -42.86 -4.08
CA GLU A 286 17.21 -43.09 -5.46
C GLU A 286 17.92 -44.45 -5.58
N ASP A 287 18.86 -44.78 -4.69
CA ASP A 287 19.52 -46.08 -4.63
C ASP A 287 18.51 -47.23 -4.46
N ILE A 288 17.51 -47.10 -3.59
CA ILE A 288 16.45 -48.12 -3.39
C ILE A 288 15.58 -48.28 -4.65
N LEU A 289 15.28 -47.18 -5.33
CA LEU A 289 14.47 -47.20 -6.56
C LEU A 289 15.24 -47.78 -7.75
N ASP A 290 16.55 -47.50 -7.82
CA ASP A 290 17.43 -47.94 -8.91
C ASP A 290 17.91 -49.39 -8.74
N ASP A 291 18.13 -49.87 -7.51
CA ASP A 291 18.57 -51.25 -7.24
C ASP A 291 17.44 -52.29 -7.43
N GLU A 292 16.18 -51.88 -7.59
CA GLU A 292 14.97 -52.73 -7.60
C GLU A 292 14.92 -53.75 -6.43
N TYR A 293 15.74 -53.55 -5.39
CA TYR A 293 15.98 -54.52 -4.35
C TYR A 293 14.94 -54.35 -3.23
N LEU A 294 14.01 -55.31 -3.15
CA LEU A 294 13.11 -55.45 -2.01
C LEU A 294 13.84 -56.18 -0.88
N PRO A 295 14.06 -55.54 0.28
CA PRO A 295 14.76 -56.20 1.36
C PRO A 295 13.89 -57.26 2.06
N ASP A 296 14.50 -58.38 2.44
CA ASP A 296 13.87 -59.56 3.05
C ASP A 296 13.49 -59.37 4.55
N TYR A 297 12.95 -58.21 4.92
CA TYR A 297 12.34 -57.98 6.23
C TYR A 297 10.88 -57.53 6.08
N ASP A 298 10.11 -57.59 7.17
CA ASP A 298 8.63 -57.45 7.17
C ASP A 298 8.06 -56.11 6.66
N GLY A 299 8.91 -55.16 6.24
CA GLY A 299 8.55 -53.85 5.70
C GLY A 299 7.87 -52.89 6.69
N SER A 300 7.47 -53.36 7.89
CA SER A 300 6.66 -52.60 8.84
C SER A 300 7.42 -51.40 9.42
N SER A 301 8.71 -51.60 9.68
CA SER A 301 9.62 -50.57 10.16
C SER A 301 9.84 -49.48 9.10
N THR A 302 9.99 -49.88 7.83
CA THR A 302 10.17 -48.96 6.71
C THR A 302 8.91 -48.19 6.39
N ALA A 303 7.74 -48.84 6.42
CA ALA A 303 6.45 -48.17 6.29
C ALA A 303 6.22 -47.14 7.40
N THR A 304 6.61 -47.47 8.64
CA THR A 304 6.52 -46.53 9.78
C THR A 304 7.47 -45.35 9.60
N MET A 305 8.70 -45.59 9.17
CA MET A 305 9.70 -44.54 8.88
C MET A 305 9.19 -43.58 7.79
N LEU A 306 8.67 -44.11 6.67
CA LEU A 306 8.10 -43.30 5.59
C LEU A 306 6.90 -42.47 6.05
N LYS A 307 6.03 -43.04 6.90
CA LYS A 307 4.89 -42.32 7.45
C LYS A 307 5.32 -41.15 8.35
N VAL A 308 6.34 -41.35 9.19
CA VAL A 308 6.91 -40.30 10.04
C VAL A 308 7.53 -39.18 9.20
N LEU A 309 8.20 -39.52 8.09
CA LEU A 309 8.75 -38.52 7.16
C LEU A 309 7.65 -37.67 6.51
N VAL A 310 6.54 -38.28 6.09
CA VAL A 310 5.39 -37.57 5.53
C VAL A 310 4.72 -36.65 6.57
N GLU A 311 4.58 -37.11 7.82
CA GLU A 311 4.03 -36.28 8.90
C GLU A 311 4.94 -35.08 9.21
N LEU A 312 6.26 -35.29 9.29
CA LEU A 312 7.25 -34.22 9.45
C LEU A 312 7.21 -33.22 8.28
N GLN A 313 7.06 -33.68 7.04
CA GLN A 313 6.93 -32.81 5.88
C GLN A 313 5.69 -31.90 6.00
N ASN A 314 4.55 -32.46 6.42
CA ASN A 314 3.32 -31.69 6.62
C ASN A 314 3.46 -30.66 7.73
N ASP A 315 4.07 -31.03 8.85
CA ASP A 315 4.37 -30.09 9.95
C ASP A 315 5.27 -28.94 9.50
N LEU A 316 6.26 -29.25 8.66
CA LEU A 316 7.21 -28.29 8.11
C LEU A 316 6.54 -27.35 7.10
N ILE A 317 5.63 -27.87 6.25
CA ILE A 317 4.77 -27.06 5.36
C ILE A 317 3.85 -26.15 6.18
N CYS A 318 3.20 -26.67 7.23
CA CYS A 318 2.34 -25.88 8.11
C CYS A 318 3.12 -24.79 8.84
N ALA A 319 4.34 -25.09 9.30
CA ALA A 319 5.24 -24.12 9.92
C ALA A 319 5.68 -23.04 8.91
N TRP A 320 6.05 -23.42 7.68
CA TRP A 320 6.40 -22.50 6.59
C TRP A 320 5.24 -21.63 6.12
N SER A 321 4.01 -22.15 6.20
CA SER A 321 2.78 -21.44 5.85
C SER A 321 2.39 -20.38 6.91
N ASN A 322 2.89 -20.52 8.14
CA ASN A 322 2.60 -19.64 9.25
C ASN A 322 3.56 -18.43 9.30
N LYS A 323 3.24 -17.40 8.51
CA LYS A 323 4.02 -16.15 8.35
C LYS A 323 4.32 -15.40 9.66
N GLY A 324 3.64 -15.72 10.77
CA GLY A 324 3.87 -15.12 12.08
C GLY A 324 5.06 -15.71 12.86
N LYS A 325 5.56 -16.88 12.46
CA LYS A 325 6.63 -17.61 13.19
C LYS A 325 7.96 -17.70 12.46
N MET A 326 8.01 -17.53 11.13
CA MET A 326 9.25 -17.58 10.35
C MET A 326 9.54 -16.27 9.64
N HIS A 327 10.68 -15.64 9.99
CA HIS A 327 11.23 -14.48 9.30
C HIS A 327 12.15 -14.95 8.18
N TRP A 328 11.60 -15.12 6.99
CA TRP A 328 12.40 -15.35 5.80
C TRP A 328 13.22 -14.08 5.49
N THR A 329 14.54 -14.16 5.64
CA THR A 329 15.43 -13.25 4.91
C THR A 329 15.35 -13.67 3.45
N THR A 330 14.61 -12.92 2.63
CA THR A 330 14.60 -13.08 1.18
C THR A 330 16.04 -13.22 0.68
N PHE A 331 16.35 -14.38 0.09
CA PHE A 331 17.54 -14.53 -0.73
C PHE A 331 17.44 -13.47 -1.84
N ALA A 332 18.36 -12.52 -1.83
CA ALA A 332 18.51 -11.60 -2.95
C ALA A 332 18.79 -12.47 -4.18
N LYS A 333 17.94 -12.32 -5.20
CA LYS A 333 18.22 -12.80 -6.54
C LYS A 333 19.55 -12.20 -6.98
N GLU A 334 20.64 -12.97 -6.87
CA GLU A 334 21.69 -12.92 -7.86
C GLU A 334 21.13 -13.68 -9.07
N VAL A 335 20.63 -12.90 -10.03
CA VAL A 335 20.42 -13.36 -11.39
C VAL A 335 21.35 -12.49 -12.22
N ASP A 336 22.17 -13.18 -13.01
CA ASP A 336 23.31 -12.72 -13.81
C ASP A 336 23.23 -11.31 -14.43
#